data_AF-A0A7S2I596-F1
#
_entry.id   AF-A0A7S2I596-F1
#
_cell.length_a   1.000
_cell.length_b   1.000
_cell.length_c   1.000
_cell.angle_alpha   90.00
_cell.angle_beta   90.00
_cell.angle_gamma   90.00
#
_symmetry.space_group_name_H-M   'P 1'
#
loop_
_entity.id
_entity.type
_entity.pdbx_description
1 polymer ?
#
loop_
_entity_poly.entity_id
_entity_poly.type
_entity_poly.pdbx_seq_one_letter_code
_entity_poly.pdbx_strand_id
1 'polypeptide(L)'
;EVKDLNNSLAYNVLDDLFKDGSISKAEMELYKTKYGNLHDFVLQTYENKKNYLARVKQLNQRLATEKLRLEKTNLESQEHQKCIQQLSEQILEVQNKYEVIQDQDTMLQIQLSELEHDKRDKEAQLEERENERQAQAEPKIQRSREEIELLEKEIEQMRQQKDNYQEKLEEYNSKCKDVEQETEGN
;
A
#
# COMPACT_ATOMS: atom_id res chain seq x y z
N GLU A 1 53.41 52.43 -34.37
CA GLU A 1 53.87 53.03 -35.65
C GLU A 1 52.77 53.61 -36.55
N VAL A 2 51.48 53.24 -36.43
CA VAL A 2 50.41 53.73 -37.36
C VAL A 2 49.75 55.07 -36.93
N LYS A 3 50.32 55.81 -35.97
CA LYS A 3 49.70 57.06 -35.45
C LYS A 3 50.37 58.34 -35.96
N ASP A 4 51.56 58.26 -36.55
CA ASP A 4 52.29 59.45 -36.97
C ASP A 4 52.01 59.76 -38.45
N LEU A 5 51.08 60.68 -38.67
CA LEU A 5 50.68 61.14 -40.01
C LEU A 5 51.77 61.98 -40.69
N ASN A 6 52.63 62.63 -39.91
CA ASN A 6 53.60 63.61 -40.41
C ASN A 6 54.74 62.98 -41.21
N ASN A 7 55.02 61.70 -41.00
CA ASN A 7 55.97 60.91 -41.78
C ASN A 7 55.28 59.95 -42.77
N SER A 8 53.98 60.13 -43.02
CA SER A 8 53.24 59.31 -43.97
C SER A 8 53.73 59.57 -45.40
N LEU A 9 53.88 58.50 -46.18
CA LEU A 9 54.17 58.58 -47.61
C LEU A 9 53.18 59.50 -48.34
N ALA A 10 51.92 59.53 -47.91
CA ALA A 10 50.90 60.40 -48.49
C ALA A 10 51.16 61.90 -48.22
N TYR A 11 51.66 62.26 -47.04
CA TYR A 11 52.02 63.64 -46.72
C TYR A 11 53.28 64.07 -47.47
N ASN A 12 54.26 63.18 -47.58
CA ASN A 12 55.49 63.43 -48.36
C ASN A 12 55.19 63.66 -49.85
N VAL A 13 54.32 62.83 -50.45
CA VAL A 13 53.88 63.01 -51.85
C VAL A 13 53.14 64.33 -52.05
N LEU A 14 52.31 64.76 -51.09
CA LEU A 14 51.64 66.06 -51.15
C LEU A 14 52.63 67.22 -51.01
N ASP A 15 53.66 67.07 -50.17
CA ASP A 15 54.74 68.06 -50.04
C ASP A 15 55.60 68.17 -51.30
N ASP A 16 55.87 67.06 -51.97
CA ASP A 16 56.65 67.03 -53.21
C ASP A 16 55.84 67.61 -54.40
N LEU A 17 54.55 67.29 -54.52
CA LEU A 17 53.67 67.89 -55.53
C LEU A 17 53.53 69.41 -55.39
N PHE A 18 53.60 69.92 -54.15
CA PHE A 18 53.63 71.35 -53.90
C PHE A 18 54.97 71.98 -54.28
N LYS A 19 56.10 71.33 -53.95
CA LYS A 19 57.45 71.80 -54.33
C LYS A 19 57.62 71.87 -55.85
N ASP A 20 57.04 70.91 -56.57
CA ASP A 20 57.06 70.85 -58.03
C ASP A 20 56.04 71.81 -58.68
N GLY A 21 55.29 72.57 -57.87
CA GLY A 21 54.32 73.57 -58.33
C GLY A 21 53.05 73.00 -58.96
N SER A 22 52.86 71.69 -58.89
CA SER A 22 51.71 70.98 -59.49
C SER A 22 50.41 71.23 -58.75
N ILE A 23 50.48 71.59 -57.46
CA ILE A 23 49.34 71.96 -56.62
C ILE A 23 49.65 73.21 -55.79
N SER A 24 48.61 73.98 -55.46
CA SER A 24 48.74 75.14 -54.58
C SER A 24 48.85 74.73 -53.10
N LYS A 25 49.37 75.63 -52.25
CA LYS A 25 49.47 75.41 -50.80
C LYS A 25 48.09 75.13 -50.16
N ALA A 26 47.04 75.80 -50.63
CA ALA A 26 45.69 75.60 -50.13
C ALA A 26 45.15 74.20 -50.47
N GLU A 27 45.46 73.69 -51.67
CA GLU A 27 45.09 72.33 -52.08
C GLU A 27 45.86 71.26 -51.29
N MET A 28 47.17 71.47 -51.05
CA MET A 28 47.98 70.57 -50.22
C MET A 28 47.42 70.45 -48.80
N GLU A 29 47.14 71.57 -48.12
CA GLU A 29 46.57 71.56 -46.76
C GLU A 29 45.18 70.91 -46.72
N LEU A 30 44.35 71.16 -47.75
CA LEU A 30 43.03 70.52 -47.88
C LEU A 30 43.17 69.00 -48.04
N TYR A 31 44.10 68.52 -48.87
CA TYR A 31 44.31 67.09 -49.07
C TYR A 31 44.95 66.42 -47.85
N LYS A 32 45.87 67.09 -47.14
CA LYS A 32 46.41 66.62 -45.86
C LYS A 32 45.29 66.47 -44.83
N THR A 33 44.42 67.47 -44.69
CA THR A 33 43.26 67.41 -43.78
C THR A 33 42.31 66.26 -44.15
N LYS A 34 41.98 66.09 -45.44
CA LYS A 34 41.14 64.97 -45.92
C LYS A 34 41.79 63.61 -45.63
N TYR A 35 43.09 63.49 -45.83
CA TYR A 35 43.84 62.27 -45.54
C TYR A 35 43.86 61.97 -44.04
N GLY A 36 44.10 62.97 -43.18
CA GLY A 36 44.04 62.81 -41.72
C GLY A 36 42.67 62.30 -41.25
N ASN A 37 41.59 62.94 -41.72
CA ASN A 37 40.23 62.50 -41.39
C ASN A 37 39.93 61.07 -41.86
N LEU A 38 40.40 60.71 -43.07
CA LEU A 38 40.23 59.36 -43.59
C LEU A 38 41.03 58.33 -42.78
N HIS A 39 42.27 58.66 -42.42
CA HIS A 39 43.14 57.81 -41.61
C HIS A 39 42.53 57.53 -40.22
N ASP A 40 42.03 58.57 -39.55
CA ASP A 40 41.35 58.44 -38.26
C ASP A 40 40.09 57.59 -38.38
N PHE A 41 39.28 57.80 -39.42
CA PHE A 41 38.09 57.00 -39.69
C PHE A 41 38.43 55.52 -39.95
N VAL A 42 39.50 55.25 -40.69
CA VAL A 42 39.99 53.89 -40.96
C VAL A 42 40.46 53.23 -39.67
N LEU A 43 41.26 53.92 -38.85
CA LEU A 43 41.71 53.40 -37.55
C LEU A 43 40.53 53.09 -36.62
N GLN A 44 39.57 54.00 -36.51
CA GLN A 44 38.36 53.80 -35.72
C GLN A 44 37.56 52.59 -36.24
N THR A 45 37.45 52.44 -37.56
CA THR A 45 36.77 51.28 -38.17
C THR A 45 37.48 49.97 -37.86
N TYR A 46 38.81 49.94 -37.89
CA TYR A 46 39.60 48.76 -37.51
C TYR A 46 39.42 48.40 -36.03
N GLU A 47 39.43 49.40 -35.14
CA GLU A 47 39.22 49.19 -33.71
C GLU A 47 37.81 48.67 -33.43
N ASN A 48 36.79 49.27 -34.06
CA ASN A 48 35.40 48.80 -33.99
C ASN A 48 35.29 47.36 -34.49
N LYS A 49 35.89 47.02 -35.64
CA LYS A 49 35.88 45.65 -36.18
C LYS A 49 36.52 44.65 -35.22
N LYS A 50 37.65 45.01 -34.60
CA LYS A 50 38.32 44.17 -33.58
C LYS A 50 37.40 43.93 -32.38
N ASN A 51 36.73 44.97 -31.89
CA ASN A 51 35.79 44.88 -30.78
C ASN A 51 34.57 44.02 -31.11
N TYR A 52 34.00 44.18 -32.32
CA TYR A 52 32.90 43.33 -32.77
C TYR A 52 33.32 41.87 -32.89
N LEU A 53 34.50 41.58 -33.44
CA LEU A 53 35.00 40.20 -33.54
C LEU A 53 35.18 39.57 -32.15
N ALA A 54 35.71 40.32 -31.18
CA ALA A 54 35.84 39.85 -29.80
C ALA A 54 34.46 39.55 -29.19
N ARG A 55 33.49 40.44 -29.39
CA ARG A 55 32.11 40.25 -28.90
C ARG A 55 31.42 39.06 -29.55
N VAL A 56 31.59 38.85 -30.85
CA VAL A 56 31.04 37.68 -31.57
C VAL A 56 31.61 36.39 -31.00
N LYS A 57 32.94 36.31 -30.79
CA LYS A 57 33.56 35.13 -30.17
C LYS A 57 32.99 34.85 -28.77
N GLN A 58 32.84 35.88 -27.95
CA GLN A 58 32.27 35.76 -26.61
C GLN A 58 30.81 35.29 -26.64
N LEU A 59 30.00 35.85 -27.54
CA LEU A 59 28.59 35.45 -27.70
C LEU A 59 28.46 34.00 -28.19
N ASN A 60 29.30 33.57 -29.14
CA ASN A 60 29.32 32.20 -29.62
C ASN A 60 29.71 31.21 -28.52
N GLN A 61 30.69 31.55 -27.69
CA GLN A 61 31.05 30.71 -26.54
C GLN A 61 29.91 30.60 -25.53
N ARG A 62 29.25 31.72 -25.20
CA ARG A 62 28.06 31.71 -24.32
C ARG A 62 26.93 30.88 -24.90
N LEU A 63 26.66 31.02 -26.20
CA LEU A 63 25.63 30.24 -26.89
C LEU A 63 25.92 28.74 -26.83
N ALA A 64 27.18 28.33 -27.03
CA ALA A 64 27.57 26.93 -26.91
C ALA A 64 27.35 26.39 -25.49
N THR A 65 27.73 27.15 -24.46
CA THR A 65 27.49 26.76 -23.06
C THR A 65 26.00 26.63 -22.74
N GLU A 66 25.18 27.59 -23.18
CA GLU A 66 23.72 27.54 -22.94
C GLU A 66 23.06 26.38 -23.68
N LYS A 67 23.50 26.06 -24.90
CA LYS A 67 23.02 24.87 -25.62
C LYS A 67 23.30 23.58 -24.85
N LEU A 68 24.53 23.41 -24.36
CA LEU A 68 24.91 22.24 -23.55
C LEU A 68 24.09 22.16 -22.26
N ARG A 69 23.85 23.31 -21.60
CA ARG A 69 23.02 23.35 -20.40
C ARG A 69 21.59 22.93 -20.70
N LEU A 70 21.01 23.43 -21.80
CA LEU A 70 19.67 23.09 -22.23
C LEU A 70 19.54 21.59 -22.56
N GLU A 71 20.51 21.02 -23.28
CA GLU A 71 20.54 19.59 -23.58
C GLU A 71 20.59 18.75 -22.31
N LYS A 72 21.43 19.12 -21.34
CA LYS A 72 21.51 18.45 -20.03
C LYS A 72 20.17 18.49 -19.30
N THR A 73 19.56 19.67 -19.17
CA THR A 73 18.26 19.81 -18.51
C THR A 73 17.15 19.04 -19.24
N ASN A 74 17.20 18.97 -20.57
CA ASN A 74 16.24 18.19 -21.35
C ASN A 74 16.39 16.68 -21.08
N LEU A 75 17.62 16.17 -20.99
CA LEU A 75 17.87 14.76 -20.62
C LEU A 75 17.36 14.45 -19.20
N GLU A 76 17.70 15.31 -18.22
CA GLU A 76 17.20 15.17 -16.84
C GLU A 76 15.66 15.18 -16.79
N SER A 77 15.02 16.08 -17.54
CA SER A 77 13.55 16.12 -17.64
C SER A 77 12.97 14.84 -18.24
N GLN A 78 13.61 14.24 -19.24
CA GLN A 78 13.16 12.97 -19.83
C GLN A 78 13.30 11.81 -18.85
N GLU A 79 14.39 11.77 -18.07
CA GLU A 79 14.57 10.78 -17.00
C GLU A 79 13.51 10.92 -15.91
N HIS A 80 13.22 12.15 -15.47
CA HIS A 80 12.15 12.41 -14.52
C HIS A 80 10.79 11.99 -15.07
N GLN A 81 10.51 12.26 -16.35
CA GLN A 81 9.24 11.86 -16.96
C GLN A 81 9.09 10.34 -17.04
N LYS A 82 10.17 9.60 -17.35
CA LYS A 82 10.17 8.13 -17.30
C LYS A 82 9.93 7.60 -15.88
N CYS A 83 10.57 8.20 -14.89
CA CYS A 83 10.36 7.83 -13.48
C CYS A 83 8.90 8.07 -13.05
N ILE A 84 8.32 9.23 -13.40
CA ILE A 84 6.91 9.55 -13.12
C ILE A 84 5.97 8.53 -13.77
N GLN A 85 6.23 8.13 -15.02
CA GLN A 85 5.44 7.11 -15.71
C GLN A 85 5.52 5.75 -15.00
N GLN A 86 6.72 5.30 -14.65
CA GLN A 86 6.91 4.04 -13.92
C GLN A 86 6.22 4.04 -12.55
N LEU A 87 6.32 5.14 -11.80
CA LEU A 87 5.65 5.27 -10.51
C LEU A 87 4.13 5.28 -10.66
N SER A 88 3.62 5.91 -11.71
CA SER A 88 2.18 5.95 -12.01
C SER A 88 1.65 4.56 -12.36
N GLU A 89 2.39 3.78 -13.15
CA GLU A 89 2.07 2.37 -13.45
C GLU A 89 2.07 1.51 -12.17
N GLN A 90 3.08 1.68 -11.31
CA GLN A 90 3.14 0.96 -10.03
C GLN A 90 1.97 1.31 -9.10
N ILE A 91 1.59 2.60 -9.03
CA ILE A 91 0.43 3.03 -8.24
C ILE A 91 -0.84 2.35 -8.75
N LEU A 92 -1.05 2.34 -10.08
CA LEU A 92 -2.21 1.70 -10.68
C LEU A 92 -2.24 0.18 -10.39
N GLU A 93 -1.08 -0.48 -10.49
CA GLU A 93 -0.97 -1.91 -10.17
C GLU A 93 -1.32 -2.21 -8.70
N VAL A 94 -0.80 -1.38 -7.78
CA VAL A 94 -1.10 -1.52 -6.34
C VAL A 94 -2.56 -1.23 -6.04
N GLN A 95 -3.16 -0.22 -6.67
CA GLN A 95 -4.59 0.09 -6.54
C GLN A 95 -5.46 -1.08 -6.97
N ASN A 96 -5.18 -1.66 -8.13
CA ASN A 96 -5.92 -2.84 -8.62
C ASN A 96 -5.79 -4.03 -7.66
N LYS A 97 -4.59 -4.28 -7.13
CA LYS A 97 -4.38 -5.35 -6.13
C LYS A 97 -5.15 -5.08 -4.85
N TYR A 98 -5.18 -3.83 -4.40
CA TYR A 98 -5.91 -3.41 -3.21
C TYR A 98 -7.42 -3.65 -3.38
N GLU A 99 -8.00 -3.27 -4.52
CA GLU A 99 -9.41 -3.52 -4.83
C GLU A 99 -9.75 -5.02 -4.79
N VAL A 100 -8.92 -5.86 -5.42
CA VAL A 100 -9.12 -7.32 -5.39
C VAL A 100 -9.09 -7.89 -3.97
N ILE A 101 -8.16 -7.42 -3.13
CA ILE A 101 -8.07 -7.85 -1.73
C ILE A 101 -9.28 -7.35 -0.93
N GLN A 102 -9.74 -6.13 -1.20
CA GLN A 102 -10.91 -5.56 -0.54
C GLN A 102 -12.20 -6.34 -0.87
N ASP A 103 -12.36 -6.76 -2.13
CA ASP A 103 -13.48 -7.61 -2.55
C ASP A 103 -13.43 -8.97 -1.88
N GLN A 104 -12.24 -9.57 -1.78
CA GLN A 104 -12.02 -10.83 -1.06
C GLN A 104 -12.35 -10.71 0.42
N ASP A 105 -11.91 -9.63 1.09
CA ASP A 105 -12.22 -9.38 2.49
C ASP A 105 -13.73 -9.23 2.72
N THR A 106 -14.40 -8.49 1.84
CA THR A 106 -15.87 -8.32 1.88
C THR A 106 -16.58 -9.67 1.75
N MET A 107 -16.13 -10.52 0.83
CA MET A 107 -16.70 -11.87 0.65
C MET A 107 -16.47 -12.75 1.88
N LEU A 108 -15.27 -12.71 2.48
CA LEU A 108 -14.96 -13.46 3.70
C LEU A 108 -15.81 -12.98 4.88
N GLN A 109 -16.06 -11.68 5.01
CA GLN A 109 -16.95 -11.13 6.05
C GLN A 109 -18.39 -11.65 5.89
N ILE A 110 -18.90 -11.72 4.66
CA ILE A 110 -20.23 -12.29 4.38
C ILE A 110 -20.26 -13.77 4.79
N GLN A 111 -19.26 -14.55 4.37
CA GLN A 111 -19.16 -15.98 4.71
C GLN A 111 -19.07 -16.22 6.22
N LEU A 112 -18.31 -15.39 6.94
CA LEU A 112 -18.26 -15.45 8.41
C LEU A 112 -19.62 -15.19 9.03
N SER A 113 -20.35 -14.18 8.54
CA SER A 113 -21.69 -13.87 9.04
C SER A 113 -22.69 -15.00 8.80
N GLU A 114 -22.64 -15.63 7.63
CA GLU A 114 -23.45 -16.81 7.29
C GLU A 114 -23.14 -17.99 8.23
N LEU A 115 -21.85 -18.30 8.43
CA LEU A 115 -21.42 -19.38 9.32
C LEU A 115 -21.80 -19.12 10.79
N GLU A 116 -21.73 -17.88 11.25
CA GLU A 116 -22.17 -17.49 12.60
C GLU A 116 -23.69 -17.61 12.76
N HIS A 117 -24.46 -17.35 11.71
CA HIS A 117 -25.90 -17.59 11.71
C HIS A 117 -26.21 -19.07 11.75
N ASP A 118 -25.60 -19.86 10.86
CA ASP A 118 -25.76 -21.32 10.82
C ASP A 118 -25.40 -21.98 12.15
N LYS A 119 -24.30 -21.53 12.77
CA LYS A 119 -23.89 -22.01 14.09
C LYS A 119 -24.99 -21.78 15.13
N ARG A 120 -25.52 -20.55 15.22
CA ARG A 120 -26.59 -20.21 16.16
C ARG A 120 -27.84 -21.04 15.93
N ASP A 121 -28.22 -21.23 14.68
CA ASP A 121 -29.40 -22.04 14.31
C ASP A 121 -29.21 -23.51 14.70
N LYS A 122 -28.00 -24.06 14.52
CA LYS A 122 -27.67 -25.43 14.93
C LYS A 122 -27.63 -25.59 16.44
N GLU A 123 -27.10 -24.62 17.17
CA GLU A 123 -27.11 -24.59 18.63
C GLU A 123 -28.54 -24.58 19.16
N ALA A 124 -29.41 -23.73 18.60
CA ALA A 124 -30.84 -23.70 18.97
C ALA A 124 -31.55 -25.03 18.67
N GLN A 125 -31.31 -25.62 17.50
CA GLN A 125 -31.87 -26.94 17.15
C GLN A 125 -31.39 -28.07 18.07
N LEU A 126 -30.14 -28.01 18.55
CA LEU A 126 -29.61 -28.98 19.50
C LEU A 126 -30.28 -28.84 20.87
N GLU A 127 -30.39 -27.61 21.36
CA GLU A 127 -31.05 -27.31 22.63
C GLU A 127 -32.52 -27.75 22.62
N GLU A 128 -33.27 -27.45 21.55
CA GLU A 128 -34.65 -27.88 21.38
C GLU A 128 -34.77 -29.42 21.44
N ARG A 129 -33.92 -30.15 20.70
CA ARG A 129 -33.93 -31.62 20.72
C ARG A 129 -33.52 -32.20 22.06
N GLU A 130 -32.64 -31.55 22.81
CA GLU A 130 -32.28 -31.97 24.16
C GLU A 130 -33.45 -31.80 25.12
N ASN A 131 -34.12 -30.65 25.07
CA ASN A 131 -35.32 -30.37 25.86
C ASN A 131 -36.45 -31.35 25.52
N GLU A 132 -36.71 -31.63 24.24
CA GLU A 132 -37.71 -32.61 23.82
C GLU A 132 -37.38 -34.02 24.31
N ARG A 133 -36.11 -34.46 24.18
CA ARG A 133 -35.68 -35.77 24.67
C ARG A 133 -35.83 -35.88 26.18
N GLN A 134 -35.46 -34.84 26.92
CA GLN A 134 -35.61 -34.79 28.36
C GLN A 134 -37.08 -34.86 28.76
N ALA A 135 -37.94 -34.05 28.14
CA ALA A 135 -39.38 -34.03 28.38
C ALA A 135 -40.05 -35.39 28.06
N GLN A 136 -39.53 -36.14 27.09
CA GLN A 136 -40.02 -37.50 26.78
C GLN A 136 -39.47 -38.57 27.74
N ALA A 137 -38.25 -38.41 28.23
CA ALA A 137 -37.59 -39.37 29.12
C ALA A 137 -38.10 -39.26 30.55
N GLU A 138 -38.32 -38.05 31.05
CA GLU A 138 -38.76 -37.77 32.42
C GLU A 138 -40.03 -38.53 32.85
N PRO A 139 -41.13 -38.56 32.07
CA PRO A 139 -42.31 -39.34 32.46
C PRO A 139 -42.06 -40.85 32.45
N LYS A 140 -41.17 -41.35 31.57
CA LYS A 140 -40.83 -42.78 31.55
C LYS A 140 -40.01 -43.16 32.77
N ILE A 141 -39.06 -42.32 33.15
CA ILE A 141 -38.26 -42.47 34.37
C ILE A 141 -39.20 -42.44 35.59
N GLN A 142 -40.13 -41.49 35.64
CA GLN A 142 -41.07 -41.36 36.75
C GLN A 142 -41.97 -42.59 36.89
N ARG A 143 -42.57 -43.08 35.79
CA ARG A 143 -43.36 -44.32 35.81
C ARG A 143 -42.56 -45.53 36.27
N SER A 144 -41.32 -45.66 35.77
CA SER A 144 -40.45 -46.77 36.17
C SER A 144 -40.11 -46.71 37.66
N ARG A 145 -39.92 -45.51 38.23
CA ARG A 145 -39.70 -45.32 39.67
C ARG A 145 -40.93 -45.70 40.49
N GLU A 146 -42.12 -45.30 40.06
CA GLU A 146 -43.39 -45.66 40.70
C GLU A 146 -43.62 -47.18 40.69
N GLU A 147 -43.30 -47.84 39.57
CA GLU A 147 -43.40 -49.29 39.43
C GLU A 147 -42.39 -50.02 40.34
N ILE A 148 -41.16 -49.53 40.45
CA ILE A 148 -40.16 -50.04 41.40
C ILE A 148 -40.69 -49.92 42.85
N GLU A 149 -41.23 -48.76 43.23
CA GLU A 149 -41.74 -48.56 44.60
C GLU A 149 -42.92 -49.48 44.93
N LEU A 150 -43.81 -49.72 43.97
CA LEU A 150 -44.92 -50.67 44.12
C LEU A 150 -44.40 -52.10 44.31
N LEU A 151 -43.47 -52.54 43.45
CA LEU A 151 -42.87 -53.87 43.55
C LEU A 151 -42.10 -54.06 44.86
N GLU A 152 -41.41 -53.04 45.35
CA GLU A 152 -40.73 -53.06 46.66
C GLU A 152 -41.72 -53.26 47.81
N LYS A 153 -42.87 -52.56 47.78
CA LYS A 153 -43.94 -52.75 48.78
C LYS A 153 -44.56 -54.15 48.70
N GLU A 154 -44.79 -54.67 47.50
CA GLU A 154 -45.32 -56.03 47.31
C GLU A 154 -44.33 -57.09 47.83
N ILE A 155 -43.03 -56.93 47.55
CA ILE A 155 -41.98 -57.81 48.08
C ILE A 155 -42.00 -57.80 49.61
N GLU A 156 -42.11 -56.62 50.23
CA GLU A 156 -42.13 -56.50 51.68
C GLU A 156 -43.40 -57.13 52.29
N GLN A 157 -44.56 -56.93 51.69
CA GLN A 157 -45.80 -57.59 52.10
C GLN A 157 -45.70 -59.12 51.97
N MET A 158 -45.12 -59.61 50.87
CA MET A 158 -44.87 -61.04 50.67
C MET A 158 -43.91 -61.63 51.71
N ARG A 159 -42.87 -60.89 52.10
CA ARG A 159 -41.96 -61.29 53.18
C ARG A 159 -42.70 -61.40 54.51
N GLN A 160 -43.48 -60.39 54.88
CA GLN A 160 -44.28 -60.41 56.11
C GLN A 160 -45.29 -61.57 56.12
N GLN A 161 -45.98 -61.81 54.99
CA GLN A 161 -46.89 -62.94 54.86
C GLN A 161 -46.15 -64.27 55.02
N LYS A 162 -44.99 -64.43 54.38
CA LYS A 162 -44.15 -65.62 54.51
C LYS A 162 -43.73 -65.85 55.96
N ASP A 163 -43.24 -64.82 56.65
CA ASP A 163 -42.81 -64.92 58.05
C ASP A 163 -43.99 -65.32 58.95
N ASN A 164 -45.17 -64.71 58.77
CA ASN A 164 -46.40 -65.09 59.48
C ASN A 164 -46.83 -66.54 59.22
N TYR A 165 -46.75 -67.02 57.98
CA TYR A 165 -47.07 -68.42 57.66
C TYR A 165 -46.04 -69.37 58.27
N GLN A 166 -44.77 -68.97 58.33
CA GLN A 166 -43.70 -69.76 58.92
C GLN A 166 -43.85 -69.88 60.44
N GLU A 167 -44.18 -68.78 61.13
CA GLU A 167 -44.54 -68.80 62.56
C GLU A 167 -45.72 -69.74 62.84
N LYS A 168 -46.80 -69.63 62.05
CA LYS A 168 -47.97 -70.52 62.18
C LYS A 168 -47.61 -71.99 61.95
N LEU A 169 -46.73 -72.27 60.98
CA LEU A 169 -46.27 -73.62 60.70
C LEU A 169 -45.44 -74.17 61.87
N GLU A 170 -44.56 -73.36 62.46
CA GLU A 170 -43.79 -73.72 63.64
C GLU A 170 -44.69 -73.98 64.85
N GLU A 171 -45.69 -73.14 65.08
CA GLU A 171 -46.70 -73.33 66.13
C GLU A 171 -47.50 -74.62 65.92
N TYR A 172 -47.94 -74.90 64.69
CA TYR A 172 -48.69 -76.11 64.35
C TYR A 172 -47.81 -77.37 64.52
N ASN A 173 -46.55 -77.32 64.07
CA ASN A 173 -45.60 -78.40 64.26
C ASN A 173 -45.30 -78.65 65.75
N SER A 174 -45.21 -77.59 66.56
CA SER A 174 -45.07 -77.74 68.02
C SER A 174 -46.29 -78.44 68.61
N LYS A 175 -47.50 -78.01 68.25
CA LYS A 175 -48.75 -78.64 68.69
C LYS A 175 -48.86 -80.09 68.24
N CYS A 176 -48.46 -80.43 67.01
CA CYS A 176 -48.41 -81.81 66.55
C CYS A 176 -47.42 -82.65 67.36
N LYS A 177 -46.23 -82.12 67.68
CA LYS A 177 -45.26 -82.79 68.56
C LYS A 177 -45.78 -82.99 69.97
N ASP A 178 -46.48 -82.01 70.53
CA ASP A 178 -47.08 -82.10 71.86
C ASP A 178 -48.16 -83.21 71.88
N VAL A 179 -49.00 -83.29 70.84
CA VAL A 179 -50.01 -84.35 70.68
C VAL A 179 -49.37 -85.72 70.45
N GLU A 180 -48.31 -85.80 69.63
CA GLU A 180 -47.55 -87.05 69.43
C GLU A 180 -46.97 -87.57 70.76
N GLN A 181 -46.40 -86.69 71.59
CA GLN A 181 -45.92 -87.02 72.93
C GLN A 181 -47.05 -87.44 73.89
N GLU A 182 -48.24 -86.83 73.80
CA GLU A 182 -49.42 -87.25 74.56
C GLU A 182 -49.96 -88.62 74.12
N THR A 183 -49.81 -88.99 72.85
CA THR A 183 -50.21 -90.30 72.32
C THR A 183 -49.17 -91.40 72.54
N GLU A 184 -47.88 -91.08 72.64
CA GLU A 184 -46.81 -92.04 73.00
C GLU A 184 -46.73 -92.29 74.52
N GLY A 185 -47.39 -91.45 75.34
CA GLY A 185 -47.44 -91.54 76.80
C GLY A 185 -48.65 -92.30 77.39
N ASN A 186 -49.55 -92.83 76.56
CA ASN A 186 -50.68 -93.71 76.95
C ASN A 186 -50.49 -95.13 76.41
#